data_AF-A0A957R1N7-F1
#
_entry.id   AF-A0A957R1N7-F1
#
_cell.length_a   1.000
_cell.length_b   1.000
_cell.length_c   1.000
_cell.angle_alpha   90.00
_cell.angle_beta   90.00
_cell.angle_gamma   90.00
#
_symmetry.space_group_name_H-M   'P 1'
#
loop_
_entity.id
_entity.type
_entity.pdbx_description
1 polymer ?
#
loop_
_entity_poly.entity_id
_entity_poly.type
_entity_poly.pdbx_seq_one_letter_code
_entity_poly.pdbx_strand_id
1 'polypeptide(L)' 'LMFNMAHYEAVAQAYLDGLHKLIVAGGDPTHVASVASFFVSRVDSAVDAQLEAIGTPAAAALMGKAAIANAKVV' A
#
# COMPACT_ATOMS: atom_id res chain seq x y z
N LEU A 1 -3.37 3.58 -7.03
CA LEU A 1 -2.65 2.31 -6.77
C LEU A 1 -1.64 2.57 -5.66
N MET A 2 -1.71 1.84 -4.55
CA MET A 2 -0.78 2.05 -3.42
C MET A 2 0.28 0.95 -3.39
N PHE A 3 1.53 1.37 -3.20
CA PHE A 3 2.72 0.50 -3.22
C PHE A 3 3.72 0.84 -2.10
N ASN A 4 3.54 1.99 -1.44
CA ASN A 4 4.40 2.49 -0.36
C ASN A 4 3.55 3.26 0.66
N MET A 5 4.17 3.57 1.81
CA MET A 5 3.54 4.28 2.92
C MET A 5 3.07 5.69 2.54
N ALA A 6 3.87 6.44 1.79
CA ALA A 6 3.52 7.80 1.37
C ALA A 6 2.23 7.84 0.54
N HIS A 7 2.00 6.85 -0.34
CA HIS A 7 0.74 6.74 -1.08
C HIS A 7 -0.43 6.40 -0.16
N TYR A 8 -0.22 5.54 0.84
CA TYR A 8 -1.25 5.22 1.82
C TYR A 8 -1.65 6.47 2.62
N GLU A 9 -0.68 7.22 3.15
CA GLU A 9 -0.91 8.47 3.89
C GLU A 9 -1.67 9.49 3.04
N ALA A 10 -1.27 9.70 1.79
CA ALA A 10 -1.94 10.61 0.87
C ALA A 10 -3.40 10.19 0.59
N VAL A 11 -3.66 8.90 0.42
CA VAL A 11 -5.02 8.37 0.20
C VAL A 11 -5.87 8.48 1.45
N ALA A 12 -5.32 8.17 2.63
CA ALA A 12 -6.00 8.32 3.91
C ALA A 12 -6.39 9.79 4.16
N GLN A 13 -5.46 10.72 3.91
CA GLN A 13 -5.74 12.15 4.04
C GLN A 13 -6.83 12.61 3.06
N ALA A 14 -6.78 12.17 1.80
CA ALA A 14 -7.80 12.50 0.82
C ALA A 14 -9.20 11.99 1.22
N TYR A 15 -9.27 10.80 1.84
CA TYR A 15 -10.51 10.25 2.38
C TYR A 15 -11.07 11.13 3.52
N LEU A 16 -10.22 11.48 4.49
CA LEU A 16 -10.60 12.34 5.61
C LEU A 16 -11.05 13.73 5.14
N ASP A 17 -10.34 14.34 4.20
CA ASP A 17 -10.72 15.63 3.60
C ASP A 17 -12.06 15.56 2.88
N GLY A 18 -12.35 14.44 2.21
CA GLY A 18 -13.64 14.18 1.58
C GLY A 18 -14.78 14.07 2.58
N LEU A 19 -14.59 13.32 3.67
CA LEU A 19 -15.56 13.21 4.77
C LEU A 19 -15.81 14.57 5.42
N HIS A 20 -14.76 15.35 5.66
CA HIS A 20 -14.89 16.68 6.25
C HIS A 20 -15.74 17.60 5.38
N LYS A 21 -15.52 17.61 4.06
CA LYS A 21 -16.35 18.37 3.11
C LYS A 21 -17.81 17.93 3.12
N LEU A 22 -18.06 16.62 3.21
CA LEU A 22 -19.42 16.06 3.28
C LEU A 22 -20.15 16.55 4.55
N ILE A 23 -19.48 16.49 5.71
CA ILE A 23 -20.04 16.95 6.99
C ILE A 23 -20.37 18.44 6.95
N VAL A 24 -19.45 19.26 6.44
CA VAL A 24 -19.66 20.72 6.29
C VAL A 24 -20.84 21.04 5.37
N ALA A 25 -21.09 20.21 4.35
CA ALA A 25 -22.23 20.33 3.46
C ALA A 25 -23.55 19.78 4.05
N GLY A 26 -23.55 19.31 5.30
CA GLY A 26 -24.72 18.74 5.99
C GLY A 26 -25.02 17.28 5.67
N GLY A 27 -24.08 16.57 5.03
CA GLY A 27 -24.20 15.15 4.74
C GLY A 27 -23.82 14.25 5.92
N ASP A 28 -24.31 13.01 5.89
CA ASP A 28 -24.02 11.99 6.90
C ASP A 28 -22.86 11.08 6.46
N PRO A 29 -21.69 11.11 7.14
CA PRO A 29 -20.54 10.28 6.79
C PRO A 29 -20.73 8.79 7.12
N THR A 30 -21.73 8.39 7.93
CA THR A 30 -21.93 7.00 8.37
C THR A 30 -22.24 6.04 7.21
N HIS A 31 -22.72 6.59 6.09
CA HIS A 31 -23.01 5.84 4.86
C HIS A 31 -21.81 5.74 3.90
N VAL A 32 -20.69 6.38 4.21
CA VAL A 32 -19.51 6.38 3.33
C VAL A 32 -18.53 5.32 3.80
N ALA A 33 -18.20 4.40 2.89
CA ALA A 33 -17.16 3.40 3.10
C ALA A 33 -16.09 3.50 2.00
N SER A 34 -14.84 3.29 2.39
CA SER A 34 -13.71 3.25 1.47
C SER A 34 -12.75 2.13 1.88
N VAL A 35 -11.98 1.64 0.93
CA VAL A 35 -10.93 0.65 1.15
C VAL A 35 -9.61 1.15 0.57
N ALA A 36 -8.53 0.89 1.29
CA ALA A 36 -7.19 1.15 0.80
C ALA A 36 -6.62 -0.11 0.14
N SER A 37 -6.83 -0.30 -1.17
CA SER A 37 -6.29 -1.45 -1.90
C SER A 37 -4.77 -1.32 -2.15
N PHE A 38 -3.99 -2.04 -1.35
CA PHE A 38 -2.54 -2.14 -1.46
C PHE A 38 -2.09 -3.35 -2.29
N PHE A 39 -1.11 -3.18 -3.17
CA PHE A 39 -0.66 -4.25 -4.06
C PHE A 39 0.49 -5.04 -3.44
N VAL A 40 0.26 -6.32 -3.17
CA VAL A 40 1.25 -7.24 -2.58
C VAL A 40 2.03 -7.97 -3.67
N SER A 41 1.37 -8.77 -4.52
CA SER A 41 2.06 -9.62 -5.50
C SER A 41 2.98 -8.87 -6.47
N ARG A 42 2.63 -7.63 -6.84
CA ARG A 42 3.45 -6.80 -7.74
C ARG A 42 4.77 -6.35 -7.10
N VAL A 43 4.83 -6.29 -5.77
CA VAL A 43 6.05 -5.93 -5.03
C VAL A 43 7.04 -7.08 -5.08
N ASP A 44 6.59 -8.32 -4.84
CA ASP A 44 7.46 -9.50 -4.93
C ASP A 44 8.01 -9.65 -6.35
N SER A 45 7.18 -9.56 -7.39
CA SER A 45 7.68 -9.69 -8.78
C SER A 45 8.77 -8.66 -9.13
N ALA A 46 8.68 -7.44 -8.60
CA ALA A 46 9.67 -6.40 -8.87
C ALA A 46 10.96 -6.59 -8.05
N VAL A 47 10.84 -7.00 -6.78
CA VAL A 47 11.99 -7.19 -5.89
C VAL A 47 12.72 -8.49 -6.20
N ASP A 48 11.98 -9.58 -6.45
CA ASP A 48 12.54 -10.89 -6.76
C ASP A 48 13.36 -10.86 -8.06
N ALA A 49 12.93 -10.11 -9.07
CA ALA A 49 13.71 -9.90 -10.29
C ALA A 49 15.07 -9.22 -10.02
N GLN A 50 15.13 -8.31 -9.04
CA GLN A 50 16.38 -7.66 -8.63
C GLN A 50 17.25 -8.60 -7.80
N LEU A 51 16.65 -9.38 -6.88
CA LEU A 51 17.35 -10.38 -6.09
C LEU A 51 17.98 -11.48 -6.96
N GLU A 52 17.27 -11.91 -8.01
CA GLU A 52 17.77 -12.86 -8.99
C GLU A 52 19.00 -12.32 -9.72
N ALA A 53 18.97 -11.06 -10.14
CA ALA A 53 20.11 -10.40 -10.79
C ALA A 53 21.34 -10.26 -9.87
N ILE A 54 21.14 -10.19 -8.54
CA ILE A 54 22.24 -10.19 -7.56
C ILE A 54 22.90 -11.57 -7.47
N GLY A 55 22.14 -12.66 -7.60
CA GLY A 55 22.67 -14.02 -7.77
C GLY A 55 23.43 -14.62 -6.57
N THR A 56 23.31 -14.04 -5.37
CA THR A 56 23.98 -14.55 -4.16
C THR A 56 23.07 -15.47 -3.33
N PRO A 57 23.62 -16.38 -2.50
CA PRO A 57 22.82 -17.17 -1.57
C PRO A 57 21.99 -16.31 -0.61
N ALA A 58 22.52 -15.15 -0.21
CA ALA A 58 21.80 -14.20 0.63
C ALA A 58 20.58 -13.59 -0.09
N ALA A 59 20.72 -13.25 -1.38
CA ALA A 59 19.61 -12.75 -2.18
C ALA A 59 18.53 -13.82 -2.40
N ALA A 60 18.94 -15.06 -2.71
CA ALA A 60 18.02 -16.19 -2.84
C ALA A 60 17.22 -16.45 -1.55
N ALA A 61 17.83 -16.24 -0.38
CA ALA A 61 17.16 -16.37 0.91
C ALA A 61 16.10 -15.28 1.19
N LEU A 62 16.04 -14.21 0.39
CA LEU A 62 15.09 -13.10 0.53
C LEU A 62 13.89 -13.17 -0.45
N MET A 63 13.91 -14.09 -1.40
CA MET A 63 12.86 -14.25 -2.41
C MET A 63 11.47 -14.43 -1.79
N GLY A 64 10.47 -13.72 -2.31
CA GLY A 64 9.07 -13.80 -1.87
C GLY A 64 8.81 -13.28 -0.46
N LYS A 65 9.76 -12.57 0.17
CA LYS A 65 9.60 -12.00 1.52
C LYS A 65 9.22 -10.52 1.50
N ALA A 66 9.52 -9.83 0.40
CA ALA A 66 9.45 -8.37 0.35
C ALA A 66 8.01 -7.86 0.43
N ALA A 67 7.07 -8.47 -0.28
CA ALA A 67 5.69 -7.99 -0.32
C ALA A 67 4.97 -8.17 1.02
N ILE A 68 5.15 -9.31 1.68
CA ILE A 68 4.56 -9.56 3.00
C ILE A 68 5.17 -8.61 4.04
N ALA A 69 6.48 -8.36 3.98
CA ALA A 69 7.13 -7.41 4.86
C ALA A 69 6.61 -5.99 4.64
N ASN A 70 6.49 -5.56 3.38
CA ASN A 70 5.95 -4.25 3.01
C ASN A 70 4.50 -4.05 3.50
N ALA A 71 3.65 -5.06 3.29
CA ALA A 71 2.25 -5.01 3.71
C ALA A 71 2.04 -5.01 5.24
N LYS A 72 3.06 -5.30 6.03
CA LYS A 72 3.03 -5.19 7.50
C LYS A 72 3.47 -3.82 8.01
N VAL A 73 4.19 -3.06 7.19
CA VAL A 73 4.74 -1.75 7.56
C VAL A 73 3.81 -0.62 7.14
N VAL A 74 3.11 -0.80 6.02
CA VAL A 74 2.01 0.07 5.58
C VAL A 74 0.76 -0.23 6.39
#